data_AF-A0A833G4Q3-F1
#
_entry.id   AF-A0A833G4Q3-F1
#
_cell.length_a   1.000
_cell.length_b   1.000
_cell.length_c   1.000
_cell.angle_alpha   90.00
_cell.angle_beta   90.00
_cell.angle_gamma   90.00
#
_symmetry.space_group_name_H-M   'P 1'
#
loop_
_entity.id
_entity.type
_entity.pdbx_description
1 polymer ?
#
loop_
_entity_poly.entity_id
_entity_poly.type
_entity_poly.pdbx_seq_one_letter_code
_entity_poly.pdbx_strand_id
1 'polypeptide(L)'
;MADFVAVLRKTIGALGDNTPEMREKVFEKARATIEAKLKAIDPPPPAAVVERQRKALEDAIAVVRADYDAPKAADKDDGLE
;
A
#
# COMPACT_ATOMS: atom_id res chain seq x y z
N MET A 1 10.63 8.70 -7.36
CA MET A 1 10.11 8.36 -6.01
C MET A 1 9.30 7.10 -6.20
N ALA A 2 9.63 6.01 -5.51
CA ALA A 2 9.22 4.66 -5.89
C ALA A 2 7.72 4.55 -6.19
N ASP A 3 7.37 3.93 -7.30
CA ASP A 3 5.99 3.76 -7.80
C ASP A 3 5.10 2.91 -6.88
N PHE A 4 5.54 2.60 -5.64
CA PHE A 4 4.76 1.89 -4.64
C PHE A 4 3.51 2.64 -4.24
N VAL A 5 3.57 3.95 -4.03
CA VAL A 5 2.39 4.77 -3.71
C VAL A 5 1.33 4.63 -4.81
N ALA A 6 1.73 4.75 -6.07
CA ALA A 6 0.82 4.62 -7.20
C ALA A 6 0.23 3.21 -7.32
N VAL A 7 1.05 2.17 -7.13
CA VAL A 7 0.61 0.76 -7.15
C VAL A 7 -0.37 0.47 -6.01
N LEU A 8 -0.08 0.92 -4.79
CA LEU A 8 -0.95 0.76 -3.63
C LEU A 8 -2.28 1.47 -3.84
N ARG A 9 -2.26 2.75 -4.24
CA ARG A 9 -3.48 3.52 -4.57
C ARG A 9 -4.31 2.85 -5.66
N LYS A 10 -3.66 2.37 -6.71
CA LYS A 10 -4.35 1.65 -7.80
C LYS A 10 -5.00 0.37 -7.29
N THR A 11 -4.31 -0.39 -6.45
CA THR A 11 -4.82 -1.65 -5.88
C THR A 11 -6.00 -1.40 -4.95
N ILE A 12 -5.90 -0.35 -4.14
CA ILE A 12 -6.97 0.09 -3.23
C ILE A 12 -8.16 0.65 -4.00
N GLY A 13 -7.94 1.49 -5.02
CA GLY A 13 -9.01 2.02 -5.86
C GLY A 13 -9.66 0.96 -6.77
N ALA A 14 -9.00 -0.18 -7.00
CA ALA A 14 -9.59 -1.33 -7.68
C ALA A 14 -10.45 -2.20 -6.74
N LEU A 15 -10.32 -2.04 -5.42
CA LEU A 15 -11.28 -2.59 -4.46
C LEU A 15 -12.51 -1.68 -4.50
N GLY A 16 -13.64 -2.20 -4.99
CA GLY A 16 -14.89 -1.44 -5.06
C GLY A 16 -15.29 -0.85 -3.70
N ASP A 17 -15.09 -1.63 -2.63
CA ASP A 17 -15.28 -1.19 -1.25
C ASP A 17 -13.93 -0.83 -0.61
N ASN A 18 -13.66 0.48 -0.59
CA ASN A 18 -12.44 1.01 -0.03
C ASN A 18 -12.54 1.20 1.50
N THR A 19 -12.74 0.11 2.23
CA THR A 19 -12.81 0.11 3.71
C THR A 19 -11.42 0.08 4.35
N PRO A 20 -11.24 0.61 5.58
CA PRO A 20 -9.95 0.57 6.28
C PRO A 20 -9.39 -0.86 6.42
N GLU A 21 -10.25 -1.85 6.68
CA GLU A 21 -9.85 -3.27 6.77
C GLU A 21 -9.32 -3.82 5.43
N MET A 22 -9.95 -3.46 4.30
CA MET A 22 -9.47 -3.88 2.98
C MET A 22 -8.16 -3.20 2.61
N ARG A 23 -7.98 -1.92 2.97
CA ARG A 23 -6.71 -1.20 2.79
C ARG A 23 -5.58 -1.89 3.57
N GLU A 24 -5.82 -2.27 4.83
CA GLU A 24 -4.84 -3.03 5.63
C GLU A 24 -4.43 -4.34 4.96
N LYS A 25 -5.39 -5.11 4.44
CA LYS A 25 -5.08 -6.35 3.68
C LYS A 25 -4.20 -6.09 2.46
N VAL A 26 -4.38 -4.95 1.76
CA VAL A 26 -3.51 -4.57 0.63
C VAL A 26 -2.09 -4.25 1.10
N PHE A 27 -1.95 -3.51 2.19
CA PHE A 27 -0.63 -3.17 2.75
C PHE A 27 0.13 -4.42 3.18
N GLU A 28 -0.54 -5.34 3.88
CA GLU A 28 -0.01 -6.65 4.27
C GLU A 28 0.47 -7.46 3.04
N LYS A 29 -0.38 -7.53 1.99
CA LYS A 29 -0.01 -8.19 0.72
C LYS A 29 1.19 -7.53 0.05
N ALA A 30 1.28 -6.21 0.07
CA ALA A 30 2.39 -5.50 -0.53
C ALA A 30 3.71 -5.84 0.18
N ARG A 31 3.71 -5.93 1.52
CA ARG A 31 4.88 -6.37 2.31
C ARG A 31 5.33 -7.77 1.91
N ALA A 32 4.40 -8.72 1.92
CA ALA A 32 4.70 -10.10 1.50
C ALA A 32 5.23 -10.17 0.07
N THR A 33 4.68 -9.36 -0.85
CA THR A 33 5.11 -9.31 -2.25
C THR A 33 6.53 -8.78 -2.39
N ILE A 34 6.89 -7.71 -1.67
CA ILE A 34 8.26 -7.17 -1.69
C ILE A 34 9.24 -8.18 -1.12
N GLU A 35 8.92 -8.83 -0.01
CA GLU A 35 9.79 -9.87 0.55
C GLU A 35 9.96 -11.06 -0.40
N ALA A 36 8.88 -11.52 -1.03
CA ALA A 36 8.94 -12.58 -2.04
C ALA A 36 9.81 -12.17 -3.23
N LYS A 37 9.66 -10.94 -3.74
CA LYS A 37 10.51 -10.41 -4.82
C LYS A 37 11.98 -10.35 -4.40
N LEU A 38 12.29 -9.86 -3.20
CA LEU A 38 13.66 -9.77 -2.72
C LEU A 38 14.31 -11.15 -2.55
N LYS A 39 13.55 -12.16 -2.12
CA LYS A 39 14.01 -13.56 -2.04
C LYS A 39 14.19 -14.22 -3.40
N ALA A 40 13.41 -13.81 -4.40
CA ALA A 40 13.46 -14.36 -5.75
C ALA A 40 14.59 -13.77 -6.63
N ILE A 41 15.24 -12.71 -6.18
CA ILE A 41 16.39 -12.10 -6.88
C ILE A 41 17.63 -12.96 -6.61
N ASP A 42 18.30 -13.38 -7.69
CA ASP A 42 19.58 -14.11 -7.65
C ASP A 42 20.66 -13.38 -8.49
N PRO A 43 21.84 -13.07 -7.92
CA PRO A 43 22.23 -13.28 -6.52
C PRO A 43 21.44 -12.37 -5.56
N PRO A 44 21.25 -12.78 -4.30
CA PRO A 44 20.43 -12.05 -3.34
C PRO A 44 20.93 -10.61 -3.14
N PRO A 45 20.01 -9.63 -3.09
CA PRO A 45 20.38 -8.24 -2.95
C PRO A 45 21.05 -7.98 -1.59
N PRO A 46 21.97 -7.02 -1.50
CA PRO A 46 22.64 -6.69 -0.25
C PRO A 46 21.63 -6.18 0.80
N ALA A 47 21.91 -6.45 2.07
CA ALA A 47 21.03 -6.11 3.18
C ALA A 47 20.60 -4.63 3.19
N ALA A 48 21.51 -3.71 2.84
CA ALA A 48 21.21 -2.28 2.72
C ALA A 48 20.12 -1.97 1.67
N VAL A 49 20.05 -2.73 0.58
CA VAL A 49 19.03 -2.57 -0.46
C VAL A 49 17.71 -3.18 -0.01
N VAL A 50 17.74 -4.34 0.65
CA VAL A 50 16.56 -4.97 1.27
C VAL A 50 15.90 -4.02 2.27
N GLU A 51 16.69 -3.44 3.18
CA GLU A 51 16.19 -2.48 4.16
C GLU A 51 15.66 -1.20 3.50
N ARG A 52 16.34 -0.67 2.48
CA ARG A 52 15.84 0.48 1.71
C ARG A 52 14.51 0.19 1.03
N GLN A 53 14.34 -1.00 0.44
CA GLN A 53 13.09 -1.40 -0.21
C GLN A 53 11.95 -1.58 0.79
N ARG A 54 12.20 -2.26 1.92
CA ARG A 54 11.23 -2.37 3.02
C ARG A 54 10.83 -1.00 3.54
N LYS A 55 11.79 -0.12 3.80
CA LYS A 55 11.54 1.24 4.28
C LYS A 55 10.76 2.07 3.25
N ALA A 56 11.09 1.98 1.97
CA ALA A 56 10.38 2.67 0.91
C ALA A 56 8.92 2.19 0.77
N LEU A 57 8.67 0.89 0.98
CA LEU A 57 7.32 0.36 1.04
C LEU A 57 6.54 0.91 2.25
N GLU A 58 7.13 0.87 3.44
CA GLU A 58 6.46 1.38 4.65
C GLU A 58 6.17 2.88 4.56
N ASP A 59 7.09 3.68 4.01
CA ASP A 59 6.89 5.10 3.75
C ASP A 59 5.74 5.33 2.76
N ALA A 60 5.69 4.54 1.67
CA ALA A 60 4.59 4.58 0.73
C ALA A 60 3.25 4.20 1.36
N ILE A 61 3.23 3.17 2.22
CA ILE A 61 2.04 2.78 2.98
C ILE A 61 1.58 3.94 3.88
N ALA A 62 2.50 4.60 4.58
CA ALA A 62 2.16 5.74 5.46
C ALA A 62 1.56 6.92 4.67
N VAL A 63 2.16 7.27 3.52
CA VAL A 63 1.64 8.31 2.63
C VAL A 63 0.26 7.96 2.10
N VAL A 64 0.06 6.72 1.65
CA VAL A 64 -1.24 6.26 1.13
C VAL A 64 -2.28 6.23 2.24
N ARG A 65 -1.93 5.74 3.43
CA ARG A 65 -2.81 5.74 4.60
C ARG A 65 -3.22 7.16 4.95
N ALA A 66 -2.29 8.11 5.03
CA ALA A 66 -2.60 9.51 5.28
C ALA A 66 -3.53 10.13 4.23
N ASP A 67 -3.34 9.79 2.94
CA ASP A 67 -4.19 10.28 1.85
C ASP A 67 -5.63 9.77 1.95
N TYR A 68 -5.81 8.54 2.43
CA TYR A 68 -7.12 7.90 2.59
C TYR A 68 -7.78 8.11 3.97
N ASP A 69 -6.99 8.48 4.98
CA ASP A 69 -7.44 8.80 6.35
C ASP A 69 -7.70 10.31 6.52
N ALA A 70 -7.10 11.14 5.66
CA ALA A 70 -7.50 12.52 5.50
C ALA A 70 -9.02 12.55 5.25
N PRO A 71 -9.79 13.30 6.05
CA PRO A 71 -11.24 13.35 5.90
C PRO A 71 -11.54 13.92 4.52
N LYS A 72 -11.89 13.05 3.57
CA LYS A 72 -12.70 13.45 2.43
C LYS A 72 -13.99 13.95 3.04
N ALA A 73 -14.15 15.27 3.10
CA ALA A 73 -15.43 15.87 3.38
C ALA A 73 -16.47 15.23 2.45
N ALA A 74 -17.48 14.60 3.07
CA ALA A 74 -18.72 14.12 2.46
C ALA A 74 -18.56 13.12 1.30
N ASP A 75 -18.68 11.84 1.62
CA ASP A 75 -19.59 10.98 0.87
C ASP A 75 -20.60 10.42 1.89
N LYS A 76 -21.54 11.29 2.25
CA LYS A 76 -22.84 10.90 2.80
C LYS A 76 -23.79 10.96 1.60
N ASP A 77 -23.81 9.92 0.80
CA ASP A 77 -24.88 9.69 -0.15
C ASP A 77 -25.08 8.18 -0.21
N ASP A 78 -25.91 7.67 0.70
CA ASP A 78 -26.95 6.66 0.42
C ASP A 78 -27.47 6.06 1.73
N GLY A 79 -28.79 6.15 1.93
CA GLY A 79 -29.50 5.39 2.97
C GLY A 79 -30.39 6.18 3.92
N LEU A 80 -31.10 7.21 3.42
CA LEU A 80 -32.38 7.61 4.01
C LEU A 80 -33.46 7.39 2.95
N GLU A 81 -33.99 6.17 2.89
CA GLU A 81 -35.38 5.93 2.50
C GLU A 81 -36.03 4.97 3.51
#